data_AF-A0A1B1B090-F1
#
_entry.id   AF-A0A1B1B090-F1
#
_cell.length_a   1.000
_cell.length_b   1.000
_cell.length_c   1.000
_cell.angle_alpha   90.00
_cell.angle_beta   90.00
_cell.angle_gamma   90.00
#
_symmetry.space_group_name_H-M   'P 1'
#
loop_
_entity.id
_entity.type
_entity.pdbx_description
1 polymer ?
#
loop_
_entity_poly.entity_id
_entity_poly.type
_entity_poly.pdbx_seq_one_letter_code
_entity_poly.pdbx_strand_id
1 'polypeptide(L)'
;MVGGVVGGVAGSGIVDGIEDLCWMRDLFWMRRWLEGLFGKGRPHTANVSAPGAPVWAEPEIPDEERAVLLVGILDDPMAREDEKYDAASALEFLSGPFVESSLARTIRAEDFTSVLAQHCAESLGGIWARTGRVNADFMAELRGPAKDEAFGILGIRAPHLLPPPAPSRRSSTADVIPHPSGHDSPGGY
;
A
#
# COMPACT_ATOMS: atom_id res chain seq x y z
N MET A 1 -46.16 -35.65 -3.51
CA MET A 1 -44.99 -36.44 -3.11
C MET A 1 -43.87 -36.21 -4.11
N VAL A 2 -42.75 -35.64 -3.62
CA VAL A 2 -41.38 -35.61 -4.16
C VAL A 2 -41.18 -34.96 -5.55
N GLY A 3 -40.32 -33.95 -5.76
CA GLY A 3 -39.35 -33.27 -4.92
C GLY A 3 -38.57 -32.29 -5.82
N GLY A 4 -38.37 -31.07 -5.35
CA GLY A 4 -37.65 -30.02 -6.09
C GLY A 4 -36.13 -30.23 -6.08
N VAL A 5 -35.49 -29.86 -7.18
CA VAL A 5 -34.03 -29.82 -7.32
C VAL A 5 -33.51 -28.56 -6.62
N VAL A 6 -32.74 -28.75 -5.56
CA VAL A 6 -31.95 -27.75 -4.86
C VAL A 6 -30.50 -28.19 -4.92
N GLY A 7 -29.58 -27.26 -5.16
CA GLY A 7 -28.17 -27.44 -4.83
C GLY A 7 -27.19 -27.08 -5.94
N GLY A 8 -27.02 -25.78 -6.19
CA GLY A 8 -25.78 -25.26 -6.74
C GLY A 8 -24.88 -24.83 -5.60
N VAL A 9 -23.81 -25.57 -5.32
CA VAL A 9 -22.68 -25.12 -4.48
C VAL A 9 -21.43 -25.89 -4.87
N ALA A 10 -20.36 -25.14 -5.15
CA ALA A 10 -18.97 -25.39 -4.75
C ALA A 10 -18.00 -24.87 -5.83
N GLY A 11 -17.77 -23.55 -5.82
CA GLY A 11 -16.47 -23.03 -6.20
C GLY A 11 -15.48 -23.43 -5.10
N SER A 12 -14.50 -24.23 -5.48
CA SER A 12 -13.31 -24.56 -4.68
C SER A 12 -12.15 -24.24 -5.62
N GLY A 13 -11.32 -23.23 -5.37
CA GLY A 13 -10.49 -23.11 -4.19
C GLY A 13 -9.05 -23.42 -4.62
N ILE A 14 -8.48 -22.54 -5.46
CA ILE A 14 -7.05 -22.54 -5.82
C ILE A 14 -6.64 -21.08 -6.07
N VAL A 15 -6.42 -20.32 -5.00
CA VAL A 15 -5.46 -19.20 -5.00
C VAL A 15 -4.83 -19.18 -3.61
N ASP A 16 -4.08 -20.24 -3.31
CA ASP A 16 -3.22 -20.31 -2.13
C ASP A 16 -1.80 -20.56 -2.67
N GLY A 17 -0.90 -19.60 -2.49
CA GLY A 17 0.55 -19.86 -2.65
C GLY A 17 1.30 -19.20 -3.81
N ILE A 18 0.99 -17.97 -4.23
CA ILE A 18 1.91 -17.19 -5.10
C ILE A 18 2.41 -15.90 -4.44
N GLU A 19 1.69 -15.31 -3.49
CA GLU A 19 2.08 -14.01 -2.91
C GLU A 19 3.16 -14.14 -1.82
N ASP A 20 3.39 -15.31 -1.24
CA ASP A 20 4.29 -15.46 -0.08
C ASP A 20 5.79 -15.57 -0.45
N LEU A 21 6.12 -15.74 -1.73
CA LEU A 21 7.50 -16.02 -2.18
C LEU A 21 8.28 -14.80 -2.69
N CYS A 22 7.61 -13.69 -3.00
CA CYS A 22 8.29 -12.43 -3.38
C CYS A 22 8.78 -11.67 -2.14
N TRP A 23 7.92 -11.47 -1.14
CA TRP A 23 8.27 -10.72 0.10
C TRP A 23 9.41 -11.36 0.91
N MET A 24 9.52 -12.69 0.90
CA MET A 24 10.51 -13.40 1.73
C MET A 24 11.91 -13.47 1.10
N ARG A 25 12.04 -13.31 -0.23
CA ARG A 25 13.35 -13.26 -0.91
C ARG A 25 13.98 -11.88 -0.84
N ASP A 26 13.17 -10.81 -0.81
CA ASP A 26 13.67 -9.43 -0.71
C ASP A 26 14.22 -9.11 0.68
N LEU A 27 13.59 -9.59 1.76
CA LEU A 27 14.10 -9.40 3.12
C LEU A 27 15.50 -10.01 3.36
N PHE A 28 15.77 -11.18 2.77
CA PHE A 28 17.07 -11.84 2.89
C PHE A 28 18.15 -11.14 2.06
N TRP A 29 17.77 -10.54 0.92
CA TRP A 29 18.67 -9.75 0.09
C TRP A 29 18.95 -8.38 0.72
N MET A 30 17.93 -7.72 1.29
CA MET A 30 18.03 -6.47 2.06
C MET A 30 18.97 -6.60 3.27
N ARG A 31 18.86 -7.67 4.06
CA ARG A 31 19.77 -7.92 5.19
C ARG A 31 21.22 -8.00 4.71
N ARG A 32 21.48 -8.75 3.64
CA ARG A 32 22.82 -8.93 3.07
C ARG A 32 23.37 -7.66 2.40
N TRP A 33 22.49 -6.81 1.85
CA TRP A 33 22.84 -5.51 1.27
C TRP A 33 23.16 -4.47 2.37
N LEU A 34 22.35 -4.41 3.44
CA LEU A 34 22.64 -3.59 4.62
C LEU A 34 23.99 -3.99 5.26
N GLU A 35 24.23 -5.29 5.45
CA GLU A 35 25.54 -5.81 5.92
C GLU A 35 26.71 -5.36 5.00
N GLY A 36 26.48 -5.28 3.69
CA GLY A 36 27.45 -4.82 2.70
C GLY A 36 27.77 -3.32 2.75
N LEU A 37 26.79 -2.47 3.10
CA LEU A 37 26.96 -1.03 3.25
C LEU A 37 27.69 -0.64 4.53
N PHE A 38 27.52 -1.40 5.63
CA PHE A 38 28.13 -1.09 6.93
C PHE A 38 29.47 -1.80 7.18
N GLY A 39 29.88 -2.75 6.33
CA GLY A 39 31.15 -3.48 6.45
C GLY A 39 32.43 -2.67 6.20
N LYS A 40 32.34 -1.38 5.85
CA LYS A 40 33.50 -0.52 5.61
C LYS A 40 33.44 0.77 6.43
N GLY A 41 33.74 0.61 7.72
CA GLY A 41 34.36 1.66 8.52
C GLY A 41 33.42 2.45 9.42
N ARG A 42 33.26 1.98 10.66
CA ARG A 42 33.04 2.87 11.81
C ARG A 42 34.15 2.62 12.85
N PRO A 43 34.81 3.68 13.36
CA PRO A 43 35.68 3.53 14.51
C PRO A 43 34.83 3.13 15.71
N HIS A 44 35.26 2.05 16.36
CA HIS A 44 34.63 1.43 17.51
C HIS A 44 34.61 2.43 18.69
N THR A 45 33.51 3.14 18.90
CA THR A 45 33.27 3.79 20.19
C THR A 45 32.94 2.69 21.18
N ALA A 46 33.95 2.33 21.97
CA ALA A 46 33.90 1.33 23.01
C ALA A 46 32.72 1.59 23.95
N ASN A 47 31.68 0.76 23.85
CA ASN A 47 30.82 0.47 24.98
C ASN A 47 31.13 -0.97 25.41
N VAL A 48 31.64 -1.03 26.63
CA VAL A 48 32.05 -2.17 27.44
C VAL A 48 31.30 -3.47 27.07
N SER A 49 32.05 -4.41 26.50
CA SER A 49 31.62 -5.78 26.26
C SER A 49 31.19 -6.44 27.58
N ALA A 50 29.93 -6.88 27.64
CA ALA A 50 29.54 -7.91 28.60
C ALA A 50 30.28 -9.22 28.24
N PRO A 51 31.02 -9.86 29.17
CA PRO A 51 31.69 -11.11 28.86
C PRO A 51 30.64 -12.23 28.76
N GLY A 52 30.43 -12.77 27.55
CA GLY A 52 29.62 -13.98 27.34
C GLY A 52 28.58 -13.96 26.22
N ALA A 53 28.40 -12.85 25.49
CA ALA A 53 27.50 -12.83 24.34
C ALA A 53 28.11 -13.59 23.14
N PRO A 54 27.37 -14.48 22.44
CA PRO A 54 27.83 -15.12 21.21
C PRO A 54 28.18 -14.07 20.15
N VAL A 55 29.31 -14.24 19.46
CA VAL A 55 29.83 -13.37 18.38
C VAL A 55 28.83 -13.09 17.25
N TRP A 56 27.76 -13.88 17.14
CA TRP A 56 26.74 -13.80 16.09
C TRP A 56 25.54 -12.93 16.44
N ALA A 57 25.45 -12.42 17.67
CA ALA A 57 24.43 -11.45 18.05
C ALA A 57 24.94 -10.05 17.74
N GLU A 58 25.15 -9.77 16.45
CA GLU A 58 25.32 -8.39 16.01
C GLU A 58 24.02 -7.66 16.38
N PRO A 59 24.07 -6.57 17.18
CA PRO A 59 22.87 -5.90 17.61
C PRO A 59 22.10 -5.44 16.38
N GLU A 60 20.84 -5.88 16.28
CA GLU A 60 19.94 -5.43 15.24
C GLU A 60 19.86 -3.90 15.29
N ILE A 61 20.04 -3.24 14.13
CA ILE A 61 19.97 -1.79 14.04
C ILE A 61 18.61 -1.34 14.60
N PRO A 62 18.56 -0.42 15.58
CA PRO A 62 17.31 0.08 16.13
C PRO A 62 16.40 0.65 15.03
N ASP A 63 15.10 0.50 15.18
CA ASP A 63 14.10 0.93 14.18
C ASP A 63 14.25 2.40 13.80
N GLU A 64 14.57 3.27 14.76
CA GLU A 64 14.77 4.69 14.52
C GLU A 64 16.03 4.97 13.66
N GLU A 65 17.13 4.27 13.93
CA GLU A 65 18.35 4.40 13.12
C GLU A 65 18.13 3.82 11.73
N ARG A 66 17.44 2.68 11.63
CA ARG A 66 17.06 2.05 10.36
C ARG A 66 16.17 2.96 9.52
N ALA A 67 15.18 3.61 10.13
CA ALA A 67 14.31 4.58 9.46
C ALA A 67 15.11 5.74 8.87
N VAL A 68 16.05 6.31 9.63
CA VAL A 68 16.89 7.43 9.17
C VAL A 68 17.72 7.02 7.95
N LEU A 69 18.30 5.82 7.97
CA LEU A 69 19.12 5.32 6.87
C LEU A 69 18.31 5.09 5.59
N LEU A 70 17.15 4.43 5.70
CA LEU A 70 16.28 4.14 4.56
C LEU A 70 15.70 5.42 3.94
N VAL A 71 15.26 6.37 4.78
CA VAL A 71 14.83 7.69 4.28
C VAL A 71 15.99 8.44 3.63
N GLY A 72 17.22 8.31 4.17
CA GLY A 72 18.42 8.88 3.56
C GLY A 72 18.67 8.38 2.13
N ILE A 73 18.41 7.10 1.84
CA ILE A 73 18.51 6.53 0.49
C ILE A 73 17.43 7.10 -0.43
N LEU A 74 16.19 7.24 0.06
CA LEU A 74 15.11 7.84 -0.72
C LEU A 74 15.42 9.29 -1.13
N ASP A 75 15.98 10.06 -0.19
CA ASP A 75 16.29 11.47 -0.39
C ASP A 75 17.60 11.70 -1.19
N ASP A 76 18.45 10.69 -1.37
CA ASP A 76 19.70 10.81 -2.12
C ASP A 76 19.45 10.88 -3.63
N PRO A 77 19.75 12.00 -4.31
CA PRO A 77 19.59 12.09 -5.76
C PRO A 77 20.54 11.17 -6.54
N MET A 78 21.63 10.69 -5.92
CA MET A 78 22.62 9.81 -6.54
C MET A 78 22.37 8.33 -6.26
N ALA A 79 21.45 7.98 -5.35
CA ALA A 79 21.06 6.59 -5.12
C ALA A 79 20.39 6.02 -6.37
N ARG A 80 20.69 4.75 -6.66
CA ARG A 80 20.11 4.06 -7.81
C ARG A 80 18.62 3.81 -7.59
N GLU A 81 17.89 3.65 -8.69
CA GLU A 81 16.44 3.40 -8.63
C GLU A 81 16.11 2.13 -7.84
N ASP A 82 16.86 1.03 -8.05
CA ASP A 82 16.64 -0.22 -7.32
C ASP A 82 16.85 -0.06 -5.81
N GLU A 83 17.90 0.66 -5.41
CA GLU A 83 18.16 0.97 -4.00
C GLU A 83 17.02 1.80 -3.37
N LYS A 84 16.42 2.71 -4.14
CA LYS A 84 15.27 3.49 -3.69
C LYS A 84 14.01 2.65 -3.57
N TYR A 85 13.77 1.73 -4.49
CA TYR A 85 12.64 0.80 -4.42
C TYR A 85 12.77 -0.12 -3.21
N ASP A 86 13.97 -0.66 -2.98
CA ASP A 86 14.27 -1.44 -1.80
C ASP A 86 14.07 -0.62 -0.52
N ALA A 87 14.56 0.62 -0.49
CA ALA A 87 14.37 1.49 0.66
C ALA A 87 12.88 1.79 0.93
N ALA A 88 12.10 2.04 -0.11
CA ALA A 88 10.66 2.25 -0.01
C ALA A 88 9.96 1.03 0.60
N SER A 89 10.19 -0.16 0.04
CA SER A 89 9.59 -1.42 0.51
C SER A 89 10.00 -1.75 1.95
N ALA A 90 11.26 -1.52 2.32
CA ALA A 90 11.75 -1.78 3.68
C ALA A 90 11.10 -0.86 4.72
N LEU A 91 10.77 0.38 4.34
CA LEU A 91 10.09 1.33 5.22
C LEU A 91 8.69 0.88 5.60
N GLU A 92 8.05 -0.03 4.84
CA GLU A 92 6.77 -0.60 5.21
C GLU A 92 6.81 -1.13 6.64
N PHE A 93 7.86 -1.83 7.05
CA PHE A 93 7.97 -2.49 8.36
C PHE A 93 8.25 -1.56 9.54
N LEU A 94 8.51 -0.29 9.26
CA LEU A 94 8.74 0.73 10.26
C LEU A 94 7.47 1.56 10.46
N SER A 95 7.38 2.30 11.55
CA SER A 95 6.20 3.10 11.85
C SER A 95 6.58 4.38 12.56
N GLY A 96 5.71 5.38 12.45
CA GLY A 96 5.86 6.65 13.13
C GLY A 96 5.88 7.84 12.17
N PRO A 97 5.68 9.07 12.71
CA PRO A 97 5.47 10.26 11.91
C PRO A 97 6.60 10.57 10.93
N PHE A 98 7.84 10.24 11.29
CA PHE A 98 9.02 10.47 10.44
C PHE A 98 8.97 9.64 9.15
N VAL A 99 8.64 8.34 9.25
CA VAL A 99 8.53 7.43 8.11
C VAL A 99 7.36 7.84 7.22
N GLU A 100 6.17 7.99 7.81
CA GLU A 100 4.96 8.36 7.06
C GLU A 100 5.12 9.70 6.33
N SER A 101 5.71 10.71 7.00
CA SER A 101 5.93 12.03 6.39
C SER A 101 6.96 11.98 5.26
N SER A 102 7.96 11.10 5.36
CA SER A 102 9.00 10.95 4.34
C SER A 102 8.45 10.23 3.10
N LEU A 103 7.69 9.14 3.29
CA LEU A 103 6.96 8.48 2.19
C LEU A 103 5.99 9.44 1.50
N ALA A 104 5.18 10.18 2.27
CA ALA A 104 4.25 11.16 1.72
C ALA A 104 4.96 12.30 0.97
N ARG A 105 6.13 12.74 1.44
CA ARG A 105 6.96 13.74 0.74
C ARG A 105 7.44 13.20 -0.60
N THR A 106 7.99 11.98 -0.64
CA THR A 106 8.47 11.35 -1.87
C THR A 106 7.34 11.15 -2.88
N ILE A 107 6.18 10.63 -2.45
CA ILE A 107 5.00 10.47 -3.32
C ILE A 107 4.61 11.80 -4.00
N ARG A 108 4.62 12.91 -3.25
CA ARG A 108 4.33 14.25 -3.80
C ARG A 108 5.41 14.73 -4.77
N ALA A 109 6.69 14.52 -4.44
CA ALA A 109 7.81 14.92 -5.29
C ALA A 109 7.78 14.18 -6.64
N GLU A 110 7.30 12.95 -6.63
CA GLU A 110 7.15 12.07 -7.79
C GLU A 110 5.80 12.22 -8.52
N ASP A 111 5.03 13.27 -8.19
CA ASP A 111 3.68 13.56 -8.71
C ASP A 111 2.76 12.33 -8.79
N PHE A 112 2.81 11.46 -7.78
CA PHE A 112 1.89 10.34 -7.58
C PHE A 112 1.88 9.27 -8.70
N THR A 113 2.74 9.37 -9.71
CA THR A 113 2.65 8.55 -10.92
C THR A 113 3.86 7.67 -11.17
N SER A 114 5.03 8.03 -10.65
CA SER A 114 6.24 7.24 -10.85
C SER A 114 6.17 5.88 -10.16
N VAL A 115 7.06 4.96 -10.56
CA VAL A 115 7.22 3.65 -9.91
C VAL A 115 7.68 3.82 -8.46
N LEU A 116 8.55 4.80 -8.19
CA LEU A 116 8.95 5.13 -6.82
C LEU A 116 7.77 5.61 -5.97
N ALA A 117 6.89 6.44 -6.54
CA ALA A 117 5.67 6.88 -5.86
C ALA A 117 4.75 5.70 -5.50
N GLN A 118 4.62 4.73 -6.41
CA GLN A 118 3.85 3.50 -6.21
C GLN A 118 4.39 2.68 -5.04
N HIS A 119 5.70 2.36 -5.02
CA HIS A 119 6.31 1.64 -3.90
C HIS A 119 6.19 2.37 -2.56
N CYS A 120 6.36 3.70 -2.57
CA CYS A 120 6.16 4.50 -1.36
C CYS A 120 4.71 4.46 -0.87
N ALA A 121 3.74 4.49 -1.79
CA ALA A 121 2.32 4.47 -1.46
C ALA A 121 1.84 3.08 -1.01
N GLU A 122 2.36 2.01 -1.62
CA GLU A 122 2.17 0.63 -1.17
C GLU A 122 2.63 0.46 0.28
N SER A 123 3.84 0.92 0.57
CA SER A 123 4.44 0.87 1.91
C SER A 123 3.64 1.68 2.93
N LEU A 124 3.17 2.86 2.54
CA LEU A 124 2.30 3.68 3.39
C LEU A 124 0.94 2.99 3.66
N GLY A 125 0.36 2.34 2.65
CA GLY A 125 -0.82 1.50 2.81
C GLY A 125 -0.59 0.34 3.79
N GLY A 126 0.57 -0.30 3.72
CA GLY A 126 0.99 -1.35 4.64
C GLY A 126 1.11 -0.84 6.09
N ILE A 127 1.73 0.32 6.29
CA ILE A 127 1.84 0.97 7.62
C ILE A 127 0.46 1.28 8.17
N TRP A 128 -0.43 1.88 7.39
CA TRP A 128 -1.79 2.22 7.84
C TRP A 128 -2.60 0.97 8.16
N ALA A 129 -2.49 -0.09 7.35
CA ALA A 129 -3.15 -1.36 7.62
C ALA A 129 -2.69 -1.99 8.95
N ARG A 130 -1.38 -1.98 9.23
CA ARG A 130 -0.84 -2.53 10.50
C ARG A 130 -1.18 -1.67 11.71
N THR A 131 -1.16 -0.35 11.57
CA THR A 131 -1.40 0.57 12.69
C THR A 131 -2.88 0.84 12.94
N GLY A 132 -3.76 0.49 12.00
CA GLY A 132 -5.20 0.77 12.08
C GLY A 132 -5.53 2.26 12.00
N ARG A 133 -4.60 3.08 11.49
CA ARG A 133 -4.72 4.54 11.45
C ARG A 133 -4.30 5.05 10.08
N VAL A 134 -5.02 6.06 9.60
CA VAL A 134 -4.77 6.70 8.31
C VAL A 134 -4.62 8.20 8.54
N ASN A 135 -3.67 8.82 7.85
CA ASN A 135 -3.67 10.26 7.66
C ASN A 135 -4.75 10.63 6.62
N ALA A 136 -5.93 11.02 7.10
CA ALA A 136 -7.09 11.29 6.24
C ALA A 136 -6.85 12.41 5.21
N ASP A 137 -6.10 13.44 5.60
CA ASP A 137 -5.77 14.56 4.71
C ASP A 137 -4.91 14.08 3.54
N PHE A 138 -3.86 13.30 3.83
CA PHE A 138 -3.01 12.75 2.77
C PHE A 138 -3.73 11.68 1.94
N MET A 139 -4.58 10.85 2.55
CA MET A 139 -5.40 9.87 1.80
C MET A 139 -6.30 10.57 0.77
N ALA A 140 -6.83 11.76 1.08
CA ALA A 140 -7.63 12.53 0.14
C ALA A 140 -6.80 13.12 -1.02
N GLU A 141 -5.50 13.35 -0.83
CA GLU A 141 -4.58 13.84 -1.86
C GLU A 141 -4.16 12.75 -2.86
N LEU A 142 -4.17 11.48 -2.45
CA LEU A 142 -3.75 10.35 -3.28
C LEU A 142 -4.57 10.29 -4.58
N ARG A 143 -3.86 10.12 -5.69
CA ARG A 143 -4.41 10.03 -7.04
C ARG A 143 -3.55 9.12 -7.93
N GLY A 144 -4.13 8.68 -9.05
CA GLY A 144 -3.41 7.89 -10.05
C GLY A 144 -2.83 6.59 -9.48
N PRO A 145 -1.71 6.10 -10.04
CA PRO A 145 -1.10 4.83 -9.65
C PRO A 145 -0.77 4.74 -8.14
N ALA A 146 -0.25 5.80 -7.52
CA ALA A 146 0.02 5.78 -6.08
C ALA A 146 -1.26 5.54 -5.24
N LYS A 147 -2.42 6.04 -5.68
CA LYS A 147 -3.68 5.73 -5.02
C LYS A 147 -4.04 4.27 -5.17
N ASP A 148 -3.90 3.73 -6.38
CA ASP A 148 -4.29 2.35 -6.68
C ASP A 148 -3.50 1.37 -5.82
N GLU A 149 -2.20 1.59 -5.61
CA GLU A 149 -1.36 0.77 -4.74
C GLU A 149 -1.76 0.88 -3.26
N ALA A 150 -1.85 2.09 -2.72
CA ALA A 150 -2.23 2.29 -1.32
C ALA A 150 -3.63 1.71 -1.03
N PHE A 151 -4.59 1.91 -1.94
CA PHE A 151 -5.95 1.39 -1.81
C PHE A 151 -6.01 -0.12 -2.04
N GLY A 152 -5.15 -0.68 -2.90
CA GLY A 152 -5.02 -2.11 -3.11
C GLY A 152 -4.59 -2.82 -1.82
N ILE A 153 -3.51 -2.33 -1.19
CA ILE A 153 -3.03 -2.87 0.09
C ILE A 153 -4.10 -2.75 1.18
N LEU A 154 -4.74 -1.58 1.32
CA LEU A 154 -5.79 -1.39 2.32
C LEU A 154 -7.02 -2.25 2.02
N GLY A 155 -7.42 -2.40 0.76
CA GLY A 155 -8.55 -3.23 0.37
C GLY A 155 -8.38 -4.69 0.76
N ILE A 156 -7.14 -5.19 0.72
CA ILE A 156 -6.80 -6.56 1.12
C ILE A 156 -6.63 -6.66 2.65
N ARG A 157 -5.83 -5.77 3.25
CA ARG A 157 -5.33 -5.94 4.63
C ARG A 157 -6.16 -5.20 5.68
N ALA A 158 -6.83 -4.12 5.33
CA ALA A 158 -7.62 -3.30 6.27
C ALA A 158 -8.78 -2.55 5.56
N PRO A 159 -9.74 -3.26 4.94
CA PRO A 159 -10.77 -2.64 4.08
C PRO A 159 -11.68 -1.66 4.83
N HIS A 160 -11.78 -1.80 6.15
CA HIS A 160 -12.54 -0.88 7.02
C HIS A 160 -11.92 0.52 7.13
N LEU A 161 -10.66 0.70 6.72
CA LEU A 161 -9.98 2.00 6.67
C LEU A 161 -10.25 2.77 5.37
N LEU A 162 -10.82 2.11 4.36
CA LEU A 162 -11.14 2.77 3.09
C LEU A 162 -12.38 3.67 3.25
N PRO A 163 -12.43 4.81 2.54
CA PRO A 163 -13.64 5.62 2.48
C PRO A 163 -14.78 4.80 1.85
N PRO A 164 -16.04 5.03 2.27
CA PRO A 164 -17.17 4.33 1.69
C PRO A 164 -17.25 4.58 0.18
N PRO A 165 -17.70 3.58 -0.61
CA PRO A 165 -17.89 3.77 -2.03
C PRO A 165 -18.84 4.95 -2.26
N ALA A 166 -18.49 5.83 -3.20
CA ALA A 166 -19.34 6.96 -3.53
C ALA A 166 -20.75 6.45 -3.89
N PRO A 167 -21.83 7.12 -3.43
CA PRO A 167 -23.18 6.70 -3.79
C PRO A 167 -23.30 6.72 -5.31
N SER A 168 -23.62 5.58 -5.89
CA SER A 168 -23.87 5.47 -7.32
C SER A 168 -24.90 6.51 -7.70
N ARG A 169 -24.53 7.44 -8.61
CA ARG A 169 -25.50 8.31 -9.27
C ARG A 169 -26.48 7.40 -9.97
N ARG A 170 -27.63 7.12 -9.34
CA ARG A 170 -28.77 6.52 -10.03
C ARG A 170 -29.10 7.49 -11.14
N SER A 171 -28.95 7.05 -12.38
CA SER A 171 -29.54 7.71 -13.54
C SER A 171 -31.00 7.94 -13.20
N SER A 172 -31.34 9.20 -12.91
CA SER A 172 -32.71 9.65 -12.84
C SER A 172 -33.22 9.68 -14.28
N THR A 173 -33.57 8.51 -14.81
CA THR A 173 -34.45 8.40 -15.98
C THR A 173 -35.88 8.43 -15.46
N ALA A 174 -36.30 9.62 -15.05
CA ALA A 174 -37.69 9.95 -14.80
C ALA A 174 -38.09 11.17 -15.64
N ASP A 175 -37.68 11.20 -16.91
CA ASP A 175 -38.43 11.92 -17.93
C ASP A 175 -39.41 10.92 -18.56
N VAL A 176 -40.53 10.74 -17.87
CA VAL A 176 -41.73 10.15 -18.46
C VAL A 176 -42.22 11.14 -19.52
N ILE A 177 -41.92 10.84 -20.79
CA ILE A 177 -42.55 11.51 -21.93
C ILE A 177 -44.05 11.23 -21.84
N PRO A 178 -44.94 12.24 -21.69
CA PRO A 178 -46.36 12.00 -21.77
C PRO A 178 -46.71 11.65 -23.23
N HIS A 179 -47.24 10.44 -23.43
CA HIS A 179 -47.92 10.07 -24.67
C HIS A 179 -49.11 11.03 -24.90
N PRO A 180 -49.24 11.66 -26.08
CA PRO A 180 -50.46 12.34 -26.43
C PRO A 180 -51.55 11.30 -26.69
N SER A 181 -52.50 11.22 -25.77
CA SER A 181 -53.76 10.50 -25.93
C SER A 181 -54.50 11.00 -27.17
N GLY A 182 -55.07 10.05 -27.91
CA GLY A 182 -55.84 10.30 -29.11
C GLY A 182 -56.96 11.29 -28.89
N HIS A 183 -57.15 12.17 -29.87
CA HIS A 183 -58.36 12.95 -30.03
C HIS A 183 -59.08 12.41 -31.26
N ASP A 184 -60.08 11.57 -31.01
CA ASP A 184 -61.21 11.43 -31.91
C ASP A 184 -61.81 12.83 -32.12
N SER A 185 -62.14 13.17 -33.37
CA SER A 185 -63.15 14.20 -33.63
C SER A 185 -64.02 13.81 -34.81
N PRO A 186 -65.32 14.15 -34.73
CA PRO A 186 -66.38 13.55 -35.52
C PRO A 186 -66.66 14.37 -36.80
N GLY A 187 -67.48 13.79 -37.67
CA GLY A 187 -67.76 14.30 -39.01
C GLY A 187 -68.33 15.72 -39.11
N GLY A 188 -68.29 16.24 -40.33
CA GLY A 188 -68.94 17.48 -40.71
C GLY A 188 -68.70 17.83 -42.19
N TYR A 189 -69.74 17.60 -42.99
CA TYR A 189 -70.05 18.09 -44.35
C TYR A 189 -69.32 17.50 -45.55
#